data_AF-A0AB36B4C7-F1
#
_entry.id   AF-A0AB36B4C7-F1
#
_cell.length_a   1.000
_cell.length_b   1.000
_cell.length_c   1.000
_cell.angle_alpha   90.00
_cell.angle_beta   90.00
_cell.angle_gamma   90.00
#
_symmetry.space_group_name_H-M   'P 1'
#
loop_
_entity.id
_entity.type
_entity.pdbx_description
1 polymer ?
#
loop_
_entity_poly.entity_id
_entity_poly.type
_entity_poly.pdbx_seq_one_letter_code
_entity_poly.pdbx_strand_id
1 'polypeptide(L)'
;MQMKKDGHIKFYTLYEWRQLAETAGFTYHDSFETQIRFPRKMDAAFGLECIMKSFDKKTISGYDIEILQDEIWITEKVQNVMFLK
;
A
#
# COMPACT_ATOMS: atom_id res chain seq x y z
N MET A 1 -4.50 6.06 -8.63
CA MET A 1 -4.27 6.98 -7.49
C MET A 1 -4.26 8.41 -8.02
N GLN A 2 -4.90 9.34 -7.33
CA GLN A 2 -4.88 10.75 -7.70
C GLN A 2 -4.48 11.59 -6.49
N MET A 3 -3.48 12.45 -6.65
CA MET A 3 -3.15 13.45 -5.63
C MET A 3 -4.26 14.49 -5.59
N LYS A 4 -4.89 14.65 -4.41
CA LYS A 4 -5.77 15.78 -4.15
C LYS A 4 -4.95 17.06 -3.98
N LYS A 5 -5.61 18.21 -4.13
CA LYS A 5 -4.98 19.54 -4.00
C LYS A 5 -4.41 19.82 -2.61
N ASP A 6 -4.88 19.10 -1.59
CA ASP A 6 -4.43 19.18 -0.21
C ASP A 6 -3.28 18.20 0.10
N GLY A 7 -2.73 17.52 -0.91
CA GLY A 7 -1.63 16.57 -0.77
C GLY A 7 -2.08 15.16 -0.38
N HIS A 8 -3.35 14.91 -0.09
CA HIS A 8 -3.83 13.57 0.22
C HIS A 8 -3.99 12.72 -1.05
N ILE A 9 -3.56 11.45 -0.98
CA ILE A 9 -3.83 10.50 -2.05
C ILE A 9 -5.29 10.04 -1.95
N LYS A 10 -6.06 10.19 -3.04
CA LYS A 10 -7.36 9.53 -3.17
C LYS A 10 -7.14 8.06 -3.56
N PHE A 11 -7.56 7.17 -2.67
CA PHE A 11 -7.79 5.76 -3.00
C PHE A 11 -9.18 5.61 -3.63
N TYR A 12 -9.24 4.94 -4.77
CA TYR A 12 -10.51 4.61 -5.41
C TYR A 12 -11.05 3.31 -4.82
N THR A 13 -12.35 3.29 -4.57
CA THR A 13 -13.09 2.06 -4.28
C THR A 13 -13.11 1.12 -5.49
N LEU A 14 -13.39 -0.16 -5.27
CA LEU A 14 -13.55 -1.11 -6.38
C LEU A 14 -14.63 -0.65 -7.37
N TYR A 15 -15.73 -0.08 -6.88
CA TYR A 15 -16.79 0.46 -7.73
C TYR A 15 -16.27 1.60 -8.63
N GLU A 16 -15.55 2.56 -8.07
CA GLU A 16 -14.96 3.66 -8.84
C GLU A 16 -13.97 3.14 -9.90
N TRP A 17 -13.15 2.13 -9.55
CA TRP A 17 -12.26 1.49 -10.52
C TRP A 17 -13.02 0.85 -11.68
N ARG A 18 -14.12 0.16 -11.41
CA ARG A 18 -14.97 -0.46 -12.44
C ARG A 18 -15.56 0.57 -13.38
N GLN A 19 -16.12 1.65 -12.84
CA GLN A 19 -16.68 2.73 -13.65
C GLN A 19 -15.63 3.35 -14.57
N LEU A 20 -14.41 3.59 -14.07
CA LEU A 20 -13.31 4.09 -14.90
C LEU A 20 -12.92 3.10 -16.01
N ALA A 21 -12.79 1.81 -15.68
CA ALA A 21 -12.44 0.77 -16.64
C ALA A 21 -13.50 0.61 -17.74
N GLU A 22 -14.79 0.61 -17.38
CA GLU A 22 -15.91 0.54 -18.32
C GLU A 22 -15.88 1.69 -19.33
N THR A 23 -15.59 2.92 -18.89
CA THR A 23 -15.46 4.07 -19.81
C THR A 23 -14.29 3.95 -20.79
N ALA A 24 -13.30 3.12 -20.45
CA ALA A 24 -12.15 2.81 -21.31
C ALA A 24 -12.36 1.54 -22.16
N GLY A 25 -13.56 0.93 -22.11
CA GLY A 25 -13.90 -0.28 -22.86
C GLY A 25 -13.38 -1.56 -22.24
N PHE A 26 -13.08 -1.57 -20.94
CA PHE A 26 -12.69 -2.77 -20.21
C PHE A 26 -13.82 -3.28 -19.33
N THR A 27 -13.88 -4.59 -19.14
CA THR A 27 -14.82 -5.27 -18.26
C THR A 27 -14.09 -5.83 -17.05
N TYR A 28 -14.68 -5.69 -15.87
CA TYR A 28 -14.16 -6.32 -14.65
C TYR A 28 -14.11 -7.84 -14.80
N HIS A 29 -12.98 -8.45 -14.43
CA HIS A 29 -12.81 -9.89 -14.46
C HIS A 29 -12.70 -10.50 -13.06
N ASP A 30 -11.73 -10.03 -12.27
CA ASP A 30 -11.47 -10.59 -10.95
C ASP A 30 -10.76 -9.58 -10.03
N SER A 31 -10.71 -9.88 -8.73
CA SER A 31 -9.94 -9.14 -7.74
C SER A 31 -9.39 -10.07 -6.69
N PHE A 32 -8.10 -9.96 -6.39
CA PHE A 32 -7.41 -10.85 -5.47
C PHE A 32 -6.36 -10.10 -4.65
N GLU A 33 -6.14 -10.56 -3.42
CA GLU A 33 -5.11 -10.03 -2.54
C GLU A 33 -3.79 -10.76 -2.80
N THR A 34 -2.70 -9.99 -2.93
CA THR A 34 -1.33 -10.49 -2.89
C THR A 34 -0.55 -9.77 -1.80
N GLN A 35 0.70 -10.18 -1.59
CA GLN A 35 1.63 -9.46 -0.72
C GLN A 35 2.87 -9.08 -1.51
N ILE A 36 3.45 -7.93 -1.19
CA ILE A 36 4.74 -7.50 -1.69
C ILE A 36 5.63 -7.15 -0.50
N ARG A 37 6.88 -7.60 -0.53
CA ARG A 37 7.88 -7.25 0.48
C ARG A 37 9.01 -6.50 -0.17
N PHE A 38 9.40 -5.37 0.41
CA PHE A 38 10.49 -4.57 -0.11
C PHE A 38 11.45 -4.14 1.02
N PRO A 39 12.77 -4.13 0.74
CA PRO A 39 13.75 -3.61 1.68
C PRO A 39 13.81 -2.08 1.63
N ARG A 40 14.04 -1.47 2.79
CA ARG A 40 14.38 -0.07 2.97
C ARG A 40 15.66 0.01 3.79
N LYS A 41 16.68 0.71 3.30
CA LYS A 41 17.89 0.97 4.08
C LYS A 41 17.57 1.86 5.29
N MET A 42 18.19 1.56 6.43
CA MET A 42 17.99 2.23 7.71
C MET A 42 18.36 3.71 7.66
N ASP A 43 19.44 4.06 6.94
CA ASP A 43 19.88 5.44 6.74
C ASP A 43 18.85 6.29 5.98
N ALA A 44 18.08 5.66 5.09
CA ALA A 44 17.00 6.27 4.33
C ALA A 44 15.64 6.21 5.06
N ALA A 45 15.56 5.55 6.22
CA ALA A 45 14.33 5.37 7.01
C ALA A 45 14.15 6.49 8.07
N PHE A 46 14.23 7.74 7.62
CA PHE A 46 14.12 8.91 8.49
C PHE A 46 12.83 8.87 9.32
N GLY A 47 12.97 9.02 10.64
CA GLY A 47 11.84 9.06 11.57
C GLY A 47 11.29 7.71 12.01
N LEU A 48 11.85 6.58 11.56
CA LEU A 48 11.42 5.24 12.01
C LEU A 48 11.41 5.13 13.53
N GLU A 49 12.49 5.51 14.20
CA GLU A 49 12.59 5.41 15.66
C GLU A 49 11.50 6.23 16.37
N CYS A 50 11.18 7.40 15.82
CA CYS A 50 10.11 8.25 16.34
C CYS A 50 8.75 7.55 16.18
N ILE A 51 8.44 7.04 14.98
CA ILE A 51 7.20 6.29 14.69
C ILE A 51 7.07 5.09 15.64
N MET A 52 8.13 4.29 15.77
CA MET A 52 8.13 3.09 16.64
C MET A 52 7.93 3.43 18.13
N LYS A 53 8.23 4.66 18.55
CA LYS A 53 7.99 5.16 19.92
C LYS A 53 6.63 5.85 20.08
N SER A 54 6.09 6.44 19.02
CA SER A 54 4.85 7.23 19.05
C SER A 54 3.58 6.40 18.99
N PHE A 55 3.63 5.18 18.43
CA PHE A 55 2.46 4.32 18.30
C PHE A 55 2.47 3.18 19.32
N ASP A 56 1.28 2.70 19.67
CA ASP A 56 1.15 1.55 20.56
C ASP A 56 1.67 0.27 19.89
N LYS A 57 2.16 -0.66 20.72
CA LYS A 57 2.75 -1.92 20.23
C LYS A 57 1.78 -2.75 19.39
N LYS A 58 0.47 -2.67 19.64
CA LYS A 58 -0.53 -3.43 18.89
C LYS A 58 -0.66 -2.90 17.47
N THR A 59 -0.70 -1.57 17.31
CA THR A 59 -0.66 -0.90 16.01
C THR A 59 0.61 -1.26 15.25
N ILE A 60 1.78 -1.20 15.89
CA ILE A 60 3.05 -1.58 15.26
C ILE A 60 3.04 -3.05 14.83
N SER A 61 2.58 -3.97 15.70
CA SER A 61 2.51 -5.41 15.38
C SER A 61 1.51 -5.77 14.29
N GLY A 62 0.61 -4.84 13.93
CA GLY A 62 -0.30 -5.00 12.80
C GLY A 62 0.39 -4.88 11.44
N TYR A 63 1.60 -4.30 11.41
CA TYR A 63 2.45 -4.26 10.23
C TYR A 63 3.43 -5.44 10.26
N ASP A 64 3.57 -6.13 9.13
CA ASP A 64 4.61 -7.15 8.96
C ASP A 64 5.92 -6.45 8.57
N ILE A 65 6.70 -6.13 9.61
CA ILE A 65 7.99 -5.46 9.51
C ILE A 65 9.05 -6.34 10.15
N GLU A 66 10.15 -6.56 9.43
CA GLU A 66 11.32 -7.25 9.92
C GLU A 66 12.55 -6.37 9.80
N ILE A 67 13.28 -6.19 10.91
CA ILE A 67 14.51 -5.38 10.95
C ILE A 67 15.71 -6.34 10.90
N LEU A 68 16.50 -6.25 9.83
CA LEU A 68 17.68 -7.07 9.61
C LEU A 68 18.87 -6.15 9.35
N GLN A 69 19.84 -6.13 10.27
CA GLN A 69 21.08 -5.34 10.14
C GLN A 69 20.81 -3.85 9.81
N ASP A 70 21.12 -3.43 8.59
CA ASP A 70 20.97 -2.07 8.06
C ASP A 70 19.69 -1.90 7.22
N GLU A 71 18.76 -2.85 7.27
CA GLU A 71 17.54 -2.87 6.48
C GLU A 71 16.28 -3.08 7.32
N ILE A 72 15.19 -2.52 6.80
CA ILE A 72 13.83 -2.72 7.25
C ILE A 72 13.09 -3.35 6.09
N TRP A 73 12.55 -4.54 6.30
CA TRP A 73 11.74 -5.26 5.34
C TRP A 73 10.28 -5.04 5.70
N ILE A 74 9.52 -4.44 4.78
CA ILE A 74 8.11 -4.11 4.99
C ILE A 74 7.29 -4.96 4.03
N THR A 75 6.36 -5.74 4.56
CA THR A 75 5.38 -6.49 3.78
C THR A 75 4.06 -5.71 3.73
N GLU A 76 3.62 -5.37 2.52
CA GLU A 76 2.35 -4.70 2.28
C GLU A 76 1.36 -5.67 1.61
N LYS A 77 0.09 -5.61 2.03
CA LYS A 77 -1.00 -6.28 1.33
C LYS A 77 -1.41 -5.43 0.12
N VAL A 78 -1.56 -6.08 -1.03
CA VAL A 78 -1.90 -5.44 -2.30
C VAL A 78 -3.20 -6.01 -2.81
N GLN A 79 -4.22 -5.16 -2.93
CA GLN A 79 -5.46 -5.52 -3.61
C GLN A 79 -5.29 -5.33 -5.12
N ASN A 80 -5.26 -6.43 -5.86
CA ASN A 80 -5.23 -6.42 -7.31
C ASN A 80 -6.66 -6.40 -7.86
N VAL A 81 -6.86 -5.67 -8.95
CA VAL A 81 -8.12 -5.63 -9.69
C VAL A 81 -7.80 -5.86 -11.16
N MET A 82 -8.36 -6.93 -11.71
CA MET A 82 -8.13 -7.35 -13.09
C MET A 82 -9.29 -6.92 -13.98
N PHE A 83 -8.94 -6.36 -15.13
CA PHE A 83 -9.87 -5.96 -16.17
C PHE A 83 -9.42 -6.54 -17.52
N LEU A 84 -10.38 -6.94 -18.34
CA LEU A 84 -10.15 -7.46 -19.70
C LEU A 84 -10.78 -6.53 -20.73
N LYS A 85 -10.17 -6.43 -21.91
CA LYS A 85 -10.66 -5.62 -23.02
C LYS A 85 -11.54 -6.44 -23.95
#